data_AF-F9ZW89-F1
#
_entry.id   AF-F9ZW89-F1
#
_cell.length_a   1.000
_cell.length_b   1.000
_cell.length_c   1.000
_cell.angle_alpha   90.00
_cell.angle_beta   90.00
_cell.angle_gamma   90.00
#
_symmetry.space_group_name_H-M   'P 1'
#
loop_
_entity.id
_entity.type
_entity.pdbx_description
1 polymer ?
#
loop_
_entity_poly.entity_id
_entity_poly.type
_entity_poly.pdbx_seq_one_letter_code
_entity_poly.pdbx_strand_id
1 'polypeptide(L)'
;MKYVMSYTLAGAALWLAGCTPAQQQTSQNWALGGQQAPAVQQAVNPNPVAATSPETGLVNLLVNQLGVNSQQAMGGVGSIFSLAQQRMNPGDFMQLSGSVPGMNQYLSAVPQPSSSSVLLGSAASLMGDQVGGLGSLAALAGSFQSLGMSTNMIGQFVPMVLQYVQGQSGPAAMSLLQSVLY
;
A
#
# COMPACT_ATOMS: atom_id res chain seq x y z
N MET A 1 59.51 -15.56 -24.94
CA MET A 1 60.25 -14.29 -25.11
C MET A 1 59.81 -13.38 -23.96
N LYS A 2 60.68 -13.07 -22.99
CA LYS A 2 61.67 -11.96 -22.94
C LYS A 2 61.03 -10.63 -22.50
N TYR A 3 61.34 -10.22 -21.26
CA TYR A 3 61.09 -8.89 -20.70
C TYR A 3 61.99 -7.81 -21.36
N VAL A 4 61.50 -6.56 -21.38
CA VAL A 4 62.19 -5.26 -21.11
C VAL A 4 61.08 -4.20 -20.92
N MET A 5 61.04 -3.38 -19.86
CA MET A 5 61.76 -2.09 -19.65
C MET A 5 61.45 -1.03 -20.72
N SER A 6 61.08 0.23 -20.43
CA SER A 6 61.20 1.07 -19.19
C SER A 6 59.93 1.95 -19.01
N TYR A 7 59.50 2.42 -17.82
CA TYR A 7 60.05 3.50 -16.97
C TYR A 7 60.46 4.79 -17.73
N THR A 8 60.18 6.01 -17.25
CA THR A 8 59.90 6.47 -15.87
C THR A 8 58.62 7.38 -15.86
N LEU A 9 58.29 8.37 -15.00
CA LEU A 9 58.93 9.12 -13.89
C LEU A 9 57.85 9.64 -12.88
N ALA A 10 58.30 10.04 -11.68
CA ALA A 10 57.66 10.93 -10.68
C ALA A 10 56.13 11.02 -10.51
N GLY A 11 55.63 10.44 -9.40
CA GLY A 11 54.40 10.83 -8.71
C GLY A 11 54.46 10.37 -7.25
N ALA A 12 54.63 11.29 -6.29
CA ALA A 12 55.07 10.92 -4.93
C ALA A 12 53.94 10.55 -3.97
N ALA A 13 54.07 9.33 -3.43
CA ALA A 13 53.51 8.75 -2.22
C ALA A 13 52.86 9.66 -1.15
N LEU A 14 51.72 9.22 -0.65
CA LEU A 14 51.30 9.33 0.76
C LEU A 14 50.55 8.03 1.14
N TRP A 15 50.80 7.49 2.34
CA TRP A 15 50.35 6.15 2.75
C TRP A 15 49.11 6.21 3.65
N LEU A 16 48.16 5.31 3.43
CA LEU A 16 47.17 4.87 4.41
C LEU A 16 47.12 3.33 4.38
N ALA A 17 47.24 2.68 5.53
CA ALA A 17 47.49 1.24 5.63
C ALA A 17 46.65 0.57 6.73
N GLY A 18 46.30 -0.71 6.52
CA GLY A 18 45.51 -1.55 7.45
C GLY A 18 43.99 -1.28 7.35
N CYS A 19 43.07 -2.24 7.19
CA CYS A 19 42.91 -3.66 7.55
C CYS A 19 42.33 -3.97 8.95
N THR A 20 41.63 -5.12 8.99
CA THR A 20 41.10 -5.90 10.14
C THR A 20 39.90 -5.35 10.93
N PRO A 21 38.84 -6.18 11.14
CA PRO A 21 37.69 -5.82 11.97
C PRO A 21 37.78 -6.39 13.41
N ALA A 22 37.63 -5.51 14.40
CA ALA A 22 37.29 -5.76 15.80
C ALA A 22 36.83 -4.40 16.40
N GLN A 23 36.20 -4.27 17.58
CA GLN A 23 35.91 -5.23 18.64
C GLN A 23 34.60 -4.82 19.35
N GLN A 24 33.87 -5.78 19.94
CA GLN A 24 32.83 -5.49 20.93
C GLN A 24 33.45 -4.95 22.22
N GLN A 25 32.84 -3.93 22.86
CA GLN A 25 33.23 -3.51 24.21
C GLN A 25 32.03 -3.12 25.08
N THR A 26 31.53 -4.11 25.81
CA THR A 26 30.82 -3.90 27.07
C THR A 26 31.75 -3.21 28.07
N SER A 27 31.38 -2.06 28.64
CA SER A 27 31.41 -1.84 30.10
C SER A 27 31.05 -0.42 30.55
N GLN A 28 30.20 -0.37 31.58
CA GLN A 28 30.34 0.46 32.78
C GLN A 28 30.40 2.00 32.64
N ASN A 29 29.22 2.60 32.72
CA ASN A 29 29.01 3.85 33.47
C ASN A 29 29.66 3.76 34.88
N TRP A 30 30.51 4.71 35.22
CA TRP A 30 30.71 5.17 36.60
C TRP A 30 30.99 6.68 36.68
N ALA A 31 30.07 7.40 37.31
CA ALA A 31 30.23 8.63 38.09
C ALA A 31 31.07 9.81 37.55
N LEU A 32 30.38 10.89 37.15
CA LEU A 32 30.64 12.25 37.69
C LEU A 32 29.48 13.23 37.37
N GLY A 33 28.79 13.71 38.41
CA GLY A 33 27.98 14.94 38.42
C GLY A 33 26.73 15.02 37.54
N GLY A 34 25.53 14.83 38.11
CA GLY A 34 24.26 15.21 37.48
C GLY A 34 23.05 14.42 37.97
N GLN A 35 22.26 14.98 38.90
CA GLN A 35 21.03 14.37 39.39
C GLN A 35 19.80 15.15 38.90
N GLN A 36 18.93 14.52 38.09
CA GLN A 36 17.49 14.77 38.15
C GLN A 36 16.68 13.68 37.43
N ALA A 37 15.60 13.27 38.07
CA ALA A 37 14.59 12.30 37.66
C ALA A 37 13.30 12.61 38.48
N PRO A 38 12.12 12.03 38.21
CA PRO A 38 11.81 11.03 37.18
C PRO A 38 10.63 11.41 36.25
N ALA A 39 10.57 10.76 35.09
CA ALA A 39 9.33 10.53 34.33
C ALA A 39 9.45 9.19 33.61
N VAL A 40 8.35 8.45 33.47
CA VAL A 40 8.34 7.09 32.91
C VAL A 40 7.21 6.91 31.89
N GLN A 41 7.45 6.00 30.95
CA GLN A 41 6.47 5.33 30.08
C GLN A 41 5.84 6.16 28.95
N GLN A 42 5.56 5.45 27.85
CA GLN A 42 4.80 5.84 26.65
C GLN A 42 5.43 6.95 25.77
N ALA A 43 5.26 6.94 24.45
CA ALA A 43 4.44 6.05 23.61
C ALA A 43 5.26 5.24 22.59
N VAL A 44 4.67 4.13 22.11
CA VAL A 44 5.14 3.40 20.94
C VAL A 44 5.02 4.27 19.69
N ASN A 45 6.08 4.31 18.87
CA ASN A 45 5.98 4.69 17.47
C ASN A 45 5.71 3.40 16.66
N PRO A 46 4.51 3.26 16.10
CA PRO A 46 4.46 3.31 14.63
C PRO A 46 3.23 4.08 14.12
N ASN A 47 3.45 5.29 13.60
CA ASN A 47 2.75 5.74 12.39
C ASN A 47 3.56 6.88 11.72
N PRO A 48 3.50 7.04 10.38
CA PRO A 48 4.30 8.03 9.69
C PRO A 48 3.83 9.45 10.00
N VAL A 49 4.66 10.44 9.66
CA VAL A 49 4.22 11.83 9.54
C VAL A 49 3.02 11.88 8.61
N ALA A 50 1.86 12.28 9.15
CA ALA A 50 0.63 12.33 8.40
C ALA A 50 0.69 13.48 7.40
N ALA A 51 1.16 13.18 6.18
CA ALA A 51 0.83 13.99 5.04
C ALA A 51 -0.70 14.17 4.99
N THR A 52 -1.16 15.39 4.77
CA THR A 52 -2.58 15.69 4.55
C THR A 52 -3.02 15.26 3.15
N SER A 53 -2.77 13.99 2.83
CA SER A 53 -3.29 13.31 1.65
C SER A 53 -4.80 13.13 1.78
N PRO A 54 -5.60 13.42 0.73
CA PRO A 54 -7.03 13.11 0.71
C PRO A 54 -7.33 11.61 0.92
N GLU A 55 -6.34 10.76 0.60
CA GLU A 55 -6.26 9.32 0.92
C GLU A 55 -6.69 9.00 2.35
N THR A 56 -6.10 9.70 3.32
CA THR A 56 -6.42 9.56 4.74
C THR A 56 -7.87 9.94 5.03
N GLY A 57 -8.48 10.83 4.23
CA GLY A 57 -9.87 11.25 4.36
C GLY A 57 -10.86 10.09 4.18
N LEU A 58 -10.77 9.34 3.07
CA LEU A 58 -11.61 8.17 2.83
C LEU A 58 -11.33 7.05 3.83
N VAL A 59 -10.06 6.75 4.08
CA VAL A 59 -9.64 5.67 4.98
C VAL A 59 -10.13 5.94 6.41
N ASN A 60 -9.94 7.16 6.92
CA ASN A 60 -10.40 7.58 8.24
C ASN A 60 -11.93 7.62 8.33
N LEU A 61 -12.63 8.03 7.27
CA LEU A 61 -14.09 7.97 7.19
C LEU A 61 -14.62 6.53 7.30
N LEU A 62 -14.02 5.57 6.59
CA LEU A 62 -14.35 4.15 6.69
C LEU A 62 -14.05 3.58 8.08
N VAL A 63 -12.85 3.86 8.63
CA VAL A 63 -12.44 3.43 9.99
C VAL A 63 -13.43 3.92 11.04
N ASN A 64 -13.78 5.21 11.05
CA ASN A 64 -14.65 5.79 12.07
C ASN A 64 -16.12 5.37 11.92
N GLN A 65 -16.63 5.17 10.69
CA GLN A 65 -18.02 4.80 10.47
C GLN A 65 -18.30 3.29 10.57
N LEU A 66 -17.31 2.43 10.28
CA LEU A 66 -17.49 0.99 10.14
C LEU A 66 -16.72 0.16 11.18
N GLY A 67 -15.84 0.78 11.98
CA GLY A 67 -15.02 0.10 12.99
C GLY A 67 -13.91 -0.80 12.41
N VAL A 68 -13.66 -0.72 11.10
CA VAL A 68 -12.56 -1.42 10.42
C VAL A 68 -11.21 -0.78 10.75
N ASN A 69 -10.11 -1.53 10.61
CA ASN A 69 -8.77 -0.94 10.71
C ASN A 69 -8.32 -0.28 9.39
N SER A 70 -7.26 0.54 9.45
CA SER A 70 -6.75 1.28 8.28
C SER A 70 -6.38 0.38 7.09
N GLN A 71 -5.76 -0.79 7.34
CA GLN A 71 -5.37 -1.72 6.28
C GLN A 71 -6.58 -2.43 5.65
N GLN A 72 -7.60 -2.74 6.45
CA GLN A 72 -8.91 -3.22 5.98
C GLN A 72 -9.61 -2.17 5.11
N ALA A 73 -9.63 -0.90 5.54
CA ALA A 73 -10.18 0.20 4.77
C ALA A 73 -9.43 0.38 3.44
N MET A 74 -8.10 0.52 3.46
CA MET A 74 -7.28 0.70 2.25
C MET A 74 -7.43 -0.47 1.27
N GLY A 75 -7.38 -1.72 1.74
CA GLY A 75 -7.49 -2.89 0.87
C GLY A 75 -8.90 -3.16 0.35
N GLY A 76 -9.94 -2.87 1.15
CA GLY A 76 -11.33 -2.94 0.71
C GLY A 76 -11.64 -1.91 -0.39
N VAL A 77 -11.16 -0.67 -0.21
CA VAL A 77 -11.22 0.39 -1.23
C VAL A 77 -10.42 0.03 -2.47
N GLY A 78 -9.18 -0.44 -2.28
CA GLY A 78 -8.31 -0.93 -3.35
C GLY A 78 -8.99 -1.99 -4.19
N SER A 79 -9.71 -2.92 -3.56
CA SER A 79 -10.46 -3.97 -4.25
C SER A 79 -11.56 -3.41 -5.15
N ILE A 80 -12.29 -2.39 -4.68
CA ILE A 80 -13.34 -1.70 -5.46
C ILE A 80 -12.72 -1.00 -6.68
N PHE A 81 -11.58 -0.31 -6.50
CA PHE A 81 -10.88 0.33 -7.61
C PHE A 81 -10.17 -0.66 -8.56
N SER A 82 -9.69 -1.80 -8.07
CA SER A 82 -9.09 -2.85 -8.90
C SER A 82 -10.14 -3.58 -9.73
N LEU A 83 -11.32 -3.84 -9.17
CA LEU A 83 -12.47 -4.31 -9.93
C LEU A 83 -12.89 -3.28 -10.99
N ALA A 84 -12.94 -1.99 -10.65
CA ALA A 84 -13.19 -0.94 -11.63
C ALA A 84 -12.13 -0.94 -12.76
N GLN A 85 -10.85 -1.09 -12.44
CA GLN A 85 -9.76 -1.21 -13.41
C GLN A 85 -9.91 -2.43 -14.36
N GLN A 86 -10.52 -3.52 -13.88
CA GLN A 86 -10.76 -4.74 -14.67
C GLN A 86 -12.03 -4.68 -15.53
N ARG A 87 -12.97 -3.77 -15.21
CA ARG A 87 -14.33 -3.73 -15.79
C ARG A 87 -14.62 -2.47 -16.61
N MET A 88 -13.91 -1.37 -16.35
CA MET A 88 -13.97 -0.14 -17.14
C MET A 88 -13.08 -0.23 -18.39
N ASN A 89 -13.39 0.57 -19.41
CA ASN A 89 -12.43 0.84 -20.46
C ASN A 89 -11.24 1.65 -19.91
N PRO A 90 -10.01 1.48 -20.45
CA PRO A 90 -8.82 2.15 -19.92
C PRO A 90 -8.91 3.68 -19.87
N GLY A 91 -9.62 4.31 -20.81
CA GLY A 91 -9.82 5.76 -20.83
C GLY A 91 -10.65 6.28 -19.65
N ASP A 92 -11.74 5.57 -19.31
CA ASP A 92 -12.62 5.93 -18.20
C ASP A 92 -11.90 5.72 -16.86
N PHE A 93 -11.14 4.62 -16.74
CA PHE A 93 -10.30 4.39 -15.57
C PHE A 93 -9.15 5.41 -15.46
N MET A 94 -8.59 5.89 -16.57
CA MET A 94 -7.60 6.97 -16.55
C MET A 94 -8.21 8.31 -16.07
N GLN A 95 -9.45 8.62 -16.44
CA GLN A 95 -10.15 9.79 -15.88
C GLN A 95 -10.41 9.63 -14.37
N LEU A 96 -10.97 8.49 -13.95
CA LEU A 96 -11.21 8.18 -12.54
C LEU A 96 -9.91 8.25 -11.70
N SER A 97 -8.84 7.59 -12.15
CA SER A 97 -7.56 7.53 -11.45
C SER A 97 -6.83 8.89 -11.40
N GLY A 98 -6.99 9.73 -12.42
CA GLY A 98 -6.48 11.11 -12.41
C GLY A 98 -7.26 12.06 -11.49
N SER A 99 -8.52 11.74 -11.18
CA SER A 99 -9.40 12.56 -10.32
C SER A 99 -9.60 12.01 -8.90
N VAL A 100 -9.06 10.83 -8.56
CA VAL A 100 -9.03 10.27 -7.20
C VAL A 100 -7.60 10.37 -6.65
N PRO A 101 -7.32 11.28 -5.70
CA PRO A 101 -5.99 11.37 -5.09
C PRO A 101 -5.61 10.04 -4.43
N GLY A 102 -4.43 9.50 -4.80
CA GLY A 102 -3.87 8.27 -4.24
C GLY A 102 -4.38 6.96 -4.82
N MET A 103 -4.99 6.96 -6.02
CA MET A 103 -5.43 5.72 -6.70
C MET A 103 -4.38 4.59 -6.64
N ASN A 104 -3.11 4.91 -6.91
CA ASN A 104 -2.01 3.95 -6.88
C ASN A 104 -1.80 3.27 -5.51
N GLN A 105 -2.03 3.98 -4.40
CA GLN A 105 -1.85 3.45 -3.04
C GLN A 105 -3.00 2.51 -2.68
N TYR A 106 -4.24 2.85 -3.04
CA TYR A 106 -5.37 1.93 -2.90
C TYR A 106 -5.15 0.66 -3.73
N LEU A 107 -4.75 0.78 -5.01
CA LEU A 107 -4.45 -0.38 -5.86
C LEU A 107 -3.29 -1.23 -5.32
N SER A 108 -2.30 -0.60 -4.66
CA SER A 108 -1.18 -1.31 -4.01
C SER A 108 -1.57 -1.98 -2.68
N ALA A 109 -2.62 -1.50 -2.03
CA ALA A 109 -3.20 -2.10 -0.81
C ALA A 109 -4.20 -3.24 -1.10
N VAL A 110 -4.51 -3.51 -2.38
CA VAL A 110 -5.33 -4.67 -2.78
C VAL A 110 -4.73 -5.95 -2.19
N PRO A 111 -5.52 -6.80 -1.53
CA PRO A 111 -5.06 -8.12 -1.09
C PRO A 111 -4.70 -8.94 -2.33
N GLN A 112 -3.40 -9.12 -2.59
CA GLN A 112 -2.97 -9.90 -3.74
C GLN A 112 -3.39 -11.37 -3.52
N PRO A 113 -4.29 -11.94 -4.34
CA PRO A 113 -4.55 -13.37 -4.29
C PRO A 113 -3.24 -14.10 -4.59
N SER A 114 -2.88 -15.07 -3.74
CA SER A 114 -1.71 -15.93 -3.99
C SER A 114 -1.79 -16.52 -5.40
N SER A 115 -0.66 -16.67 -6.10
CA SER A 115 -0.65 -16.95 -7.54
C SER A 115 -1.40 -18.23 -7.95
N SER A 116 -1.56 -19.19 -7.04
CA SER A 116 -2.43 -20.37 -7.17
C SER A 116 -3.92 -20.01 -7.30
N SER A 117 -4.40 -19.06 -6.48
CA SER A 117 -5.76 -18.55 -6.50
C SER A 117 -6.05 -17.72 -7.76
N VAL A 118 -5.05 -17.05 -8.33
CA VAL A 118 -5.19 -16.35 -9.63
C VAL A 118 -5.52 -17.35 -10.74
N LEU A 119 -4.76 -18.45 -10.84
CA LEU A 119 -4.98 -19.47 -11.87
C LEU A 119 -6.35 -20.15 -11.74
N LEU A 120 -6.79 -20.45 -10.51
CA LEU A 120 -8.13 -20.98 -10.25
C LEU A 120 -9.23 -19.95 -10.57
N GLY A 121 -9.01 -18.68 -10.23
CA GLY A 121 -9.91 -17.58 -10.57
C GLY A 121 -10.05 -17.39 -12.08
N SER A 122 -8.95 -17.42 -12.84
CA SER A 122 -8.99 -17.35 -14.31
C SER A 122 -9.80 -18.49 -14.93
N ALA A 123 -9.64 -19.72 -14.43
CA ALA A 123 -10.42 -20.86 -14.90
C ALA A 123 -11.92 -20.71 -14.57
N ALA A 124 -12.26 -20.18 -13.40
CA ALA A 124 -13.64 -19.91 -13.01
C ALA A 124 -14.28 -18.78 -13.83
N SER A 125 -13.56 -17.69 -14.10
CA SER A 125 -14.03 -16.58 -14.93
C SER A 125 -14.39 -17.03 -16.35
N LEU A 126 -13.57 -17.92 -16.95
CA LEU A 126 -13.84 -18.49 -18.28
C LEU A 126 -15.09 -19.38 -18.34
N MET A 127 -15.64 -19.80 -17.20
CA MET A 127 -16.93 -20.51 -17.09
C MET A 127 -18.07 -19.63 -16.53
N GLY A 128 -17.77 -18.40 -16.08
CA GLY A 128 -18.70 -17.53 -15.33
C GLY A 128 -19.03 -16.19 -16.01
N ASP A 129 -18.53 -15.95 -17.22
CA ASP A 129 -18.58 -14.66 -17.93
C ASP A 129 -19.99 -14.04 -18.07
N GLN A 130 -21.05 -14.86 -18.07
CA GLN A 130 -22.44 -14.40 -18.19
C GLN A 130 -22.97 -13.62 -16.97
N VAL A 131 -22.24 -13.54 -15.85
CA VAL A 131 -22.79 -13.01 -14.58
C VAL A 131 -22.07 -11.76 -14.07
N GLY A 132 -22.09 -10.71 -14.89
CA GLY A 132 -21.34 -9.47 -14.68
C GLY A 132 -21.48 -8.78 -13.31
N GLY A 133 -22.64 -8.89 -12.64
CA GLY A 133 -22.84 -8.36 -11.29
C GLY A 133 -22.41 -9.32 -10.16
N LEU A 134 -22.66 -10.63 -10.29
CA LEU A 134 -22.23 -11.59 -9.26
C LEU A 134 -20.72 -11.82 -9.29
N GLY A 135 -20.07 -11.73 -10.46
CA GLY A 135 -18.61 -11.74 -10.58
C GLY A 135 -17.97 -10.57 -9.83
N SER A 136 -18.51 -9.36 -10.01
CA SER A 136 -18.11 -8.16 -9.26
C SER A 136 -18.23 -8.36 -7.74
N LEU A 137 -19.39 -8.83 -7.25
CA LEU A 137 -19.60 -9.03 -5.83
C LEU A 137 -18.77 -10.20 -5.25
N ALA A 138 -18.52 -11.26 -6.02
CA ALA A 138 -17.68 -12.38 -5.62
C ALA A 138 -16.19 -12.02 -5.54
N ALA A 139 -15.69 -11.17 -6.45
CA ALA A 139 -14.32 -10.65 -6.40
C ALA A 139 -14.08 -9.82 -5.13
N LEU A 140 -15.03 -8.92 -4.80
CA LEU A 140 -15.01 -8.15 -3.56
C LEU A 140 -15.18 -9.03 -2.31
N ALA A 141 -16.01 -10.08 -2.37
CA ALA A 141 -16.14 -11.04 -1.28
C ALA A 141 -14.81 -11.74 -0.98
N GLY A 142 -14.10 -12.21 -2.01
CA GLY A 142 -12.80 -12.87 -1.85
C GLY A 142 -11.74 -11.97 -1.22
N SER A 143 -11.67 -10.69 -1.62
CA SER A 143 -10.69 -9.75 -1.08
C SER A 143 -11.04 -9.26 0.33
N PHE A 144 -12.32 -8.98 0.62
CA PHE A 144 -12.77 -8.64 1.98
C PHE A 144 -12.52 -9.80 2.94
N GLN A 145 -12.84 -11.03 2.54
CA GLN A 145 -12.58 -12.23 3.35
C GLN A 145 -11.06 -12.45 3.55
N SER A 146 -10.23 -12.12 2.56
CA SER A 146 -8.76 -12.13 2.68
C SER A 146 -8.22 -11.07 3.66
N LEU A 147 -8.98 -9.99 3.90
CA LEU A 147 -8.71 -8.96 4.92
C LEU A 147 -9.35 -9.28 6.29
N GLY A 148 -9.94 -10.46 6.45
CA GLY A 148 -10.69 -10.85 7.65
C GLY A 148 -11.97 -10.03 7.87
N MET A 149 -12.48 -9.35 6.82
CA MET A 149 -13.76 -8.65 6.86
C MET A 149 -14.91 -9.54 6.39
N SER A 150 -16.08 -9.34 6.99
CA SER A 150 -17.32 -9.99 6.57
C SER A 150 -17.85 -9.38 5.27
N THR A 151 -18.34 -10.24 4.37
CA THR A 151 -18.90 -9.85 3.05
C THR A 151 -20.03 -8.82 3.14
N ASN A 152 -20.76 -8.78 4.25
CA ASN A 152 -21.82 -7.79 4.50
C ASN A 152 -21.30 -6.34 4.60
N MET A 153 -20.01 -6.12 4.91
CA MET A 153 -19.42 -4.78 4.92
C MET A 153 -19.26 -4.18 3.52
N ILE A 154 -19.22 -4.99 2.46
CA ILE A 154 -19.14 -4.50 1.07
C ILE A 154 -20.33 -3.56 0.76
N GLY A 155 -21.53 -3.93 1.23
CA GLY A 155 -22.74 -3.11 1.09
C GLY A 155 -22.71 -1.77 1.84
N GLN A 156 -21.75 -1.55 2.73
CA GLN A 156 -21.53 -0.28 3.42
C GLN A 156 -20.29 0.45 2.89
N PHE A 157 -19.24 -0.26 2.47
CA PHE A 157 -18.07 0.29 1.79
C PHE A 157 -18.44 0.92 0.43
N VAL A 158 -19.17 0.20 -0.42
CA VAL A 158 -19.54 0.66 -1.77
C VAL A 158 -20.20 2.05 -1.78
N PRO A 159 -21.28 2.33 -1.01
CA PRO A 159 -21.87 3.67 -1.00
C PRO A 159 -20.93 4.74 -0.42
N MET A 160 -20.08 4.41 0.57
CA MET A 160 -19.10 5.34 1.13
C MET A 160 -18.00 5.71 0.11
N VAL A 161 -17.51 4.74 -0.66
CA VAL A 161 -16.54 4.95 -1.74
C VAL A 161 -17.16 5.73 -2.88
N LEU A 162 -18.38 5.37 -3.32
CA LEU A 162 -19.14 6.12 -4.32
C LEU A 162 -19.33 7.59 -3.90
N GLN A 163 -19.70 7.84 -2.65
CA GLN A 163 -19.92 9.20 -2.13
C GLN A 163 -18.63 10.04 -2.11
N TYR A 164 -17.48 9.43 -1.79
CA TYR A 164 -16.17 10.09 -1.84
C TYR A 164 -15.69 10.33 -3.28
N VAL A 165 -15.86 9.36 -4.19
CA VAL A 165 -15.56 9.51 -5.62
C VAL A 165 -16.43 10.62 -6.24
N GLN A 166 -17.71 10.71 -5.86
CA GLN A 166 -18.57 11.84 -6.26
C GLN A 166 -18.01 13.19 -5.78
N GLY A 167 -17.43 13.24 -4.58
CA GLY A 167 -16.86 14.46 -3.99
C GLY A 167 -15.51 14.90 -4.58
N GLN A 168 -14.64 13.95 -4.96
CA GLN A 168 -13.32 14.26 -5.55
C GLN A 168 -13.36 14.36 -7.09
N SER A 169 -14.16 13.51 -7.73
CA SER A 169 -14.13 13.22 -9.17
C SER A 169 -15.45 13.50 -9.88
N GLY A 170 -16.47 13.98 -9.14
CA GLY A 170 -17.77 14.36 -9.68
C GLY A 170 -18.72 13.17 -9.95
N PRO A 171 -19.99 13.48 -10.29
CA PRO A 171 -21.02 12.45 -10.49
C PRO A 171 -20.75 11.54 -11.70
N ALA A 172 -20.00 11.99 -12.72
CA ALA A 172 -19.65 11.14 -13.86
C ALA A 172 -18.77 9.95 -13.44
N ALA A 173 -17.73 10.20 -12.65
CA ALA A 173 -16.85 9.17 -12.10
C ALA A 173 -17.60 8.22 -11.14
N MET A 174 -18.53 8.76 -10.35
CA MET A 174 -19.43 7.94 -9.51
C MET A 174 -20.31 7.02 -10.37
N SER A 175 -20.96 7.53 -11.42
CA SER A 175 -21.83 6.73 -12.30
C SER A 175 -21.04 5.65 -13.06
N LEU A 176 -19.82 5.94 -13.51
CA LEU A 176 -18.92 4.95 -14.09
C LEU A 176 -18.60 3.83 -13.07
N LEU A 177 -18.23 4.19 -11.84
CA LEU A 177 -17.90 3.23 -10.79
C LEU A 177 -19.13 2.44 -10.31
N GLN A 178 -20.32 3.03 -10.38
CA GLN A 178 -21.58 2.33 -10.15
C GLN A 178 -21.87 1.31 -11.27
N SER A 179 -21.65 1.68 -12.53
CA SER A 179 -21.91 0.84 -13.71
C SER A 179 -21.00 -0.40 -13.86
N VAL A 180 -20.03 -0.59 -12.96
CA VAL A 180 -19.18 -1.80 -12.89
C VAL A 180 -19.43 -2.64 -11.62
N LEU A 181 -20.20 -2.10 -10.67
CA LEU A 181 -20.56 -2.75 -9.40
C LEU A 181 -21.97 -3.36 -9.40
N TYR A 182 -22.82 -2.95 -10.36
CA TYR A 182 -24.22 -3.38 -10.52
C TYR A 182 -24.43 -3.91 -11.95
#